data_AF-A0A1V5K0F3-F1
#
_entry.id   AF-A0A1V5K0F3-F1
#
_cell.length_a   1.000
_cell.length_b   1.000
_cell.length_c   1.000
_cell.angle_alpha   90.00
_cell.angle_beta   90.00
_cell.angle_gamma   90.00
#
_symmetry.space_group_name_H-M   'P 1'
#
loop_
_entity.id
_entity.type
_entity.pdbx_description
1 polymer ?
#
loop_
_entity_poly.entity_id
_entity_poly.type
_entity_poly.pdbx_seq_one_letter_code
_entity_poly.pdbx_strand_id
1 'polypeptide(L)'
;MPAEHVWKRVEGVREALGKSDAEALVLFVFEGANWESMYYLTGFRGTSSAAVVTKKDAFLITDGRYLSQAQLQSPFTIVPQGQRHRNDTA
;
A
#
# COMPACT_ATOMS: atom_id res chain seq x y z
N MET A 1 15.81 -7.88 -8.22
CA MET A 1 14.40 -8.17 -8.63
C MET A 1 13.55 -6.93 -8.41
N PRO A 2 12.43 -6.69 -9.13
CA PRO A 2 11.62 -5.46 -9.01
C PRO A 2 11.22 -5.10 -7.56
N ALA A 3 11.01 -6.11 -6.71
CA ALA A 3 10.64 -5.95 -5.30
C ALA A 3 11.78 -5.50 -4.36
N GLU A 4 13.05 -5.68 -4.72
CA GLU A 4 14.19 -5.40 -3.83
C GLU A 4 14.33 -3.91 -3.52
N HIS A 5 14.20 -3.06 -4.55
CA HIS A 5 14.25 -1.61 -4.38
C HIS A 5 13.03 -1.07 -3.60
N VAL A 6 11.88 -1.75 -3.67
CA VAL A 6 10.68 -1.40 -2.90
C VAL A 6 10.95 -1.60 -1.41
N TRP A 7 11.49 -2.76 -1.02
CA TRP A 7 11.79 -3.04 0.39
C TRP A 7 12.83 -2.10 0.99
N LYS A 8 13.87 -1.74 0.22
CA LYS A 8 14.84 -0.71 0.66
C LYS A 8 14.18 0.64 0.99
N ARG A 9 13.13 1.03 0.26
CA ARG A 9 12.38 2.28 0.53
C ARG A 9 11.51 2.13 1.77
N VAL A 10 10.87 0.97 1.94
CA VAL A 10 10.10 0.64 3.15
C VAL A 10 10.97 0.69 4.41
N GLU A 11 12.21 0.20 4.34
CA GLU A 11 13.17 0.30 5.44
C GLU A 11 13.45 1.76 5.83
N GLY A 12 13.65 2.65 4.85
CA GLY A 12 13.79 4.08 5.12
C GLY A 12 12.56 4.70 5.77
N VAL A 13 11.35 4.30 5.37
CA VAL A 13 10.11 4.72 6.05
C VAL A 13 10.09 4.21 7.50
N ARG A 14 10.46 2.96 7.75
CA ARG A 14 10.48 2.37 9.10
C ARG A 14 11.52 3.02 10.00
N GLU A 15 12.68 3.39 9.46
CA GLU A 15 13.68 4.17 10.17
C GLU A 15 13.13 5.55 10.57
N ALA A 16 12.42 6.22 9.67
CA ALA A 16 11.77 7.49 9.95
C ALA A 16 10.67 7.35 11.02
N LEU A 17 9.84 6.30 10.94
CA LEU A 17 8.84 5.99 11.97
C LEU A 17 9.50 5.77 13.33
N GLY A 18 10.63 5.05 13.40
CA GLY A 18 11.38 4.81 14.64
C GLY A 18 11.99 6.08 15.27
N LYS A 19 12.11 7.18 14.51
CA LYS A 19 12.54 8.50 14.98
C LYS A 19 11.37 9.39 15.41
N SER A 20 10.15 8.87 15.41
CA SER A 20 8.91 9.58 15.72
C SER A 20 8.00 8.74 16.63
N ASP A 21 6.96 9.34 17.19
CA ASP A 21 5.91 8.60 17.91
C ASP A 21 4.87 7.95 16.97
N ALA A 22 5.08 8.01 15.65
CA ALA A 22 4.17 7.41 14.67
C ALA A 22 4.38 5.90 14.55
N GLU A 23 3.27 5.15 14.53
CA GLU A 23 3.28 3.69 14.35
C GLU A 23 3.15 3.25 12.88
N ALA A 24 2.62 4.13 12.03
CA ALA A 24 2.41 3.85 10.62
C ALA A 24 2.47 5.11 9.75
N LEU A 25 2.86 4.92 8.50
CA LEU A 25 2.66 5.85 7.40
C LEU A 25 1.44 5.41 6.59
N VAL A 26 0.58 6.36 6.24
CA VAL A 26 -0.51 6.14 5.29
C VAL A 26 -0.31 7.06 4.09
N LEU A 27 -0.31 6.49 2.89
CA LEU A 27 -0.31 7.22 1.62
C LEU A 27 -1.60 6.95 0.88
N PHE A 28 -2.20 8.00 0.31
CA PHE A 28 -3.39 7.89 -0.51
C PHE A 28 -3.09 8.34 -1.94
N VAL A 29 -3.78 7.72 -2.88
CA VAL A 29 -3.98 8.21 -4.25
C VAL A 29 -5.47 8.54 -4.39
N PHE A 30 -5.77 9.82 -4.51
CA PHE A 30 -7.12 10.32 -4.74
C PHE A 30 -7.20 10.92 -6.13
N GLU A 31 -8.05 10.36 -7.00
CA GLU A 31 -8.23 10.82 -8.39
C GLU A 31 -6.91 10.92 -9.17
N GLY A 32 -5.98 9.99 -8.93
CA GLY A 32 -4.66 10.00 -9.54
C GLY A 32 -3.65 10.97 -8.91
N ALA A 33 -4.03 11.83 -7.98
CA ALA A 33 -3.08 12.65 -7.24
C ALA A 33 -2.17 11.76 -6.36
N ASN A 34 -0.87 12.07 -6.29
CA ASN A 34 0.14 11.36 -5.48
C ASN A 34 0.46 9.92 -5.96
N TRP A 35 0.13 9.59 -7.21
CA TRP A 35 0.44 8.29 -7.81
C TRP A 35 1.96 8.03 -7.92
N GLU A 36 2.78 9.08 -8.02
CA GLU A 36 4.23 8.99 -8.10
C GLU A 36 4.83 8.47 -6.79
N SER A 37 4.38 9.01 -5.65
CA SER A 37 4.79 8.55 -4.31
C SER A 37 4.31 7.12 -4.05
N MET A 38 3.08 6.80 -4.50
CA MET A 38 2.54 5.45 -4.44
C MET A 38 3.40 4.48 -5.24
N TYR A 39 3.73 4.82 -6.49
CA TYR A 39 4.59 4.02 -7.35
C TYR A 39 6.00 3.88 -6.78
N TYR A 40 6.57 4.97 -6.29
CA TYR A 40 7.89 4.96 -5.65
C TYR A 40 7.91 4.03 -4.44
N LEU A 41 6.93 4.14 -3.53
CA LEU A 41 6.96 3.34 -2.30
C LEU A 41 6.56 1.89 -2.54
N THR A 42 5.61 1.61 -3.44
CA THR A 42 4.95 0.29 -3.51
C THR A 42 5.16 -0.46 -4.82
N GLY A 43 5.61 0.22 -5.88
CA GLY A 43 5.69 -0.31 -7.25
C GLY A 43 4.36 -0.25 -8.03
N PHE A 44 3.25 0.09 -7.37
CA PHE A 44 1.92 0.11 -7.98
C PHE A 44 1.60 1.41 -8.73
N ARG A 45 0.99 1.30 -9.92
CA ARG A 45 0.67 2.43 -10.81
C ARG A 45 -0.83 2.74 -10.95
N GLY A 46 -1.70 2.18 -10.11
CA GLY A 46 -3.13 2.49 -10.18
C GLY A 46 -3.46 3.89 -9.65
N THR A 47 -4.63 4.40 -10.03
CA THR A 47 -5.07 5.77 -9.72
C THR A 47 -6.04 5.85 -8.55
N SER A 48 -6.32 4.72 -7.89
CA SER A 48 -7.23 4.56 -6.75
C SER A 48 -6.64 3.56 -5.78
N SER A 49 -5.95 4.04 -4.75
CA SER A 49 -5.35 3.18 -3.72
C SER A 49 -4.99 3.92 -2.45
N ALA A 50 -4.75 3.15 -1.40
CA ALA A 50 -4.01 3.57 -0.23
C ALA A 50 -2.90 2.56 0.07
N ALA A 51 -1.81 3.03 0.66
CA ALA A 51 -0.74 2.18 1.17
C ALA A 51 -0.54 2.45 2.65
N VAL A 52 -0.35 1.40 3.42
CA VAL A 52 -0.06 1.47 4.85
C VAL A 52 1.26 0.78 5.09
N VAL A 53 2.22 1.48 5.66
CA VAL A 53 3.50 0.92 6.10
C VAL A 53 3.59 1.07 7.60
N THR A 54 3.69 -0.05 8.32
CA THR A 54 3.95 -0.07 9.76
C THR A 54 5.42 -0.42 10.01
N LYS A 55 5.81 -0.46 11.28
CA LYS A 55 7.13 -0.95 11.70
C LYS A 55 7.42 -2.39 11.26
N LYS A 56 6.40 -3.19 10.93
CA LYS A 56 6.53 -4.63 10.62
C LYS A 56 5.88 -5.06 9.29
N ASP A 57 4.77 -4.42 8.94
CA ASP A 57 3.92 -4.83 7.83
C ASP A 57 3.82 -3.75 6.75
N ALA A 58 3.35 -4.14 5.57
CA ALA A 58 3.11 -3.25 4.44
C ALA A 58 1.90 -3.72 3.63
N PHE A 59 0.90 -2.87 3.49
CA PHE A 59 -0.37 -3.17 2.83
C PHE A 59 -0.64 -2.22 1.67
N LEU A 60 -1.20 -2.75 0.59
CA LEU A 60 -1.71 -1.98 -0.54
C LEU A 60 -3.21 -2.24 -0.68
N ILE A 61 -4.00 -1.21 -0.41
CA ILE A 61 -5.46 -1.23 -0.48
C ILE A 61 -5.89 -0.66 -1.83
N THR A 62 -6.70 -1.39 -2.58
CA THR A 62 -7.26 -0.91 -3.86
C THR A 62 -8.57 -1.61 -4.18
N ASP A 63 -9.37 -1.03 -5.05
CA ASP A 63 -10.63 -1.60 -5.49
C ASP A 63 -10.46 -2.69 -6.55
N GLY A 64 -11.57 -3.40 -6.84
CA GLY A 64 -11.61 -4.56 -7.72
C GLY A 64 -10.98 -4.38 -9.10
N ARG A 65 -10.94 -3.14 -9.63
CA ARG A 65 -10.38 -2.85 -10.96
C ARG A 65 -8.87 -3.12 -11.03
N TYR A 66 -8.18 -3.02 -9.90
CA TYR A 66 -6.73 -3.05 -9.86
C TYR A 66 -6.13 -4.25 -9.13
N LEU A 67 -6.92 -5.19 -8.60
CA LEU A 67 -6.40 -6.29 -7.79
C LEU A 67 -5.33 -7.13 -8.51
N SER A 68 -5.61 -7.55 -9.76
CA SER A 68 -4.64 -8.32 -10.55
C SER A 68 -3.37 -7.52 -10.86
N GLN A 69 -3.52 -6.23 -11.13
CA GLN A 69 -2.39 -5.34 -11.35
C GLN A 69 -1.55 -5.17 -10.08
N ALA A 70 -2.20 -4.97 -8.93
CA ALA A 70 -1.56 -4.78 -7.64
C ALA A 70 -0.73 -6.02 -7.25
N GLN A 71 -1.30 -7.21 -7.45
CA GLN A 71 -0.63 -8.49 -7.16
C GLN A 71 0.62 -8.73 -8.03
N LEU A 72 0.63 -8.21 -9.27
CA LEU A 72 1.78 -8.33 -10.18
C LEU A 72 2.84 -7.25 -9.95
N GLN A 73 2.44 -6.05 -9.54
CA GLN A 73 3.32 -4.88 -9.48
C GLN A 73 3.92 -4.63 -8.09
N SER A 74 3.22 -5.01 -7.02
CA SER A 74 3.61 -4.69 -5.65
C SER A 74 3.94 -5.95 -4.86
N PRO A 75 5.02 -5.93 -4.04
CA PRO A 75 5.28 -6.99 -3.08
C PRO A 75 4.48 -6.84 -1.78
N PHE A 76 3.65 -5.80 -1.65
CA PHE A 76 2.85 -5.56 -0.44
C PHE A 76 1.71 -6.57 -0.32
N THR A 77 1.19 -6.74 0.89
CA THR A 77 -0.04 -7.49 1.11
C THR A 77 -1.23 -6.73 0.51
N ILE A 78 -1.90 -7.32 -0.48
CA ILE A 78 -3.02 -6.70 -1.18
C ILE A 78 -4.30 -6.84 -0.35
N VAL A 79 -5.00 -5.72 -0.12
CA VAL A 79 -6.28 -5.67 0.62
C VAL A 79 -7.37 -5.13 -0.31
N PRO A 80 -8.40 -5.91 -0.66
CA PRO A 80 -9.48 -5.43 -1.51
C PRO A 80 -10.37 -4.38 -0.81
N GLN A 81 -10.55 -3.23 -1.45
CA GLN A 81 -11.53 -2.22 -1.06
C GLN A 81 -12.92 -2.60 -1.59
N GLY A 82 -13.96 -2.40 -0.77
CA GLY A 82 -15.35 -2.54 -1.20
C GLY A 82 -15.91 -3.96 -1.12
N GLN A 83 -15.13 -4.93 -0.62
CA GLN A 83 -15.73 -6.17 -0.13
C GLN A 83 -16.52 -5.84 1.14
N ARG A 84 -17.84 -5.72 1.00
CA ARG A 84 -18.74 -5.69 2.15
C ARG A 84 -18.53 -7.01 2.90
N HIS A 85 -17.99 -6.95 4.12
CA HIS A 85 -18.29 -7.97 5.10
C HIS A 85 -19.80 -7.88 5.33
N ARG A 86 -20.57 -8.70 4.61
CA ARG A 86 -21.90 -9.04 5.09
C ARG A 86 -21.64 -9.82 6.37
N ASN A 87 -21.96 -9.21 7.50
CA ASN A 87 -22.20 -9.97 8.70
C ASN A 87 -23.45 -10.81 8.40
N ASP A 88 -23.24 -12.02 7.87
CA ASP A 88 -24.28 -13.03 7.79
C ASP A 88 -24.52 -13.53 9.23
N THR A 89 -25.17 -12.69 10.04
CA THR A 89 -25.79 -13.11 11.29
C THR A 89 -27.17 -13.63 10.92
N ALA A 90 -27.25 -14.94 10.74
CA ALA A 90 -28.51 -15.70 10.73
C ALA A 90 -28.94 -15.99 12.17
#